data_AF-A0A962YGU1-F1
#
_entry.id   AF-A0A962YGU1-F1
#
_cell.length_a   1.000
_cell.length_b   1.000
_cell.length_c   1.000
_cell.angle_alpha   90.00
_cell.angle_beta   90.00
_cell.angle_gamma   90.00
#
_symmetry.space_group_name_H-M   'P 1'
#
loop_
_entity.id
_entity.type
_entity.pdbx_description
1 polymer ?
#
loop_
_entity_poly.entity_id
_entity_poly.type
_entity_poly.pdbx_seq_one_letter_code
_entity_poly.pdbx_strand_id
1 'polypeptide(L)' 'SRFIYAALDRADGVVAQAAELLHMRRTTLVEKMRKYQISRPNETAAP' A
#
# COMPACT_ATOMS: atom_id res chain seq x y z
N SER A 1 -6.87 9.05 -0.26
CA SER A 1 -6.62 7.60 -0.46
C SER A 1 -6.64 6.79 0.84
N ARG A 2 -7.64 6.98 1.72
CA ARG A 2 -7.68 6.39 3.08
C ARG A 2 -7.71 4.86 3.09
N PHE A 3 -8.37 4.24 2.12
CA PHE A 3 -8.46 2.78 2.03
C PHE A 3 -7.12 2.10 1.69
N ILE A 4 -6.27 2.76 0.89
CA ILE A 4 -4.95 2.22 0.53
C ILE A 4 -4.03 2.23 1.74
N TYR A 5 -4.02 3.32 2.51
CA TYR A 5 -3.26 3.39 3.76
C TYR A 5 -3.73 2.36 4.79
N ALA A 6 -5.04 2.21 5.01
CA ALA A 6 -5.57 1.21 5.94
C ALA A 6 -5.25 -0.23 5.52
N ALA A 7 -5.25 -0.53 4.22
CA ALA A 7 -4.87 -1.84 3.71
C ALA A 7 -3.36 -2.08 3.82
N LEU A 8 -2.53 -1.07 3.55
CA LEU A 8 -1.08 -1.14 3.72
C LEU A 8 -0.69 -1.30 5.19
N ASP A 9 -1.38 -0.61 6.10
CA ASP A 9 -1.19 -0.72 7.55
C ASP A 9 -1.52 -2.12 8.06
N ARG A 10 -2.68 -2.67 7.68
CA ARG A 10 -3.06 -4.06 7.99
C ARG A 10 -2.15 -5.11 7.35
N ALA A 11 -1.50 -4.76 6.25
CA ALA A 11 -0.58 -5.62 5.52
C ALA A 11 0.88 -5.39 5.91
N ASP A 12 1.17 -4.59 6.94
CA ASP A 12 2.54 -4.27 7.36
C ASP A 12 3.44 -3.72 6.21
N GLY A 13 2.84 -2.97 5.29
CA GLY A 13 3.51 -2.45 4.09
C GLY A 13 3.70 -3.46 2.96
N VAL A 14 3.16 -4.68 3.07
CA VAL A 14 3.18 -5.70 2.01
C VAL A 14 2.13 -5.38 0.95
N VAL A 15 2.57 -4.89 -0.21
CA VAL A 15 1.70 -4.44 -1.31
C VAL A 15 0.81 -5.55 -1.86
N ALA A 16 1.32 -6.79 -1.93
CA ALA A 16 0.53 -7.93 -2.41
C ALA A 16 -0.67 -8.19 -1.48
N GLN A 17 -0.43 -8.20 -0.18
CA GLN A 17 -1.43 -8.49 0.84
C GLN A 17 -2.42 -7.32 0.98
N ALA A 18 -1.96 -6.08 0.89
CA ALA A 18 -2.84 -4.91 0.83
C ALA A 18 -3.76 -4.93 -0.41
N ALA A 19 -3.25 -5.42 -1.56
CA ALA A 19 -4.04 -5.54 -2.77
C ALA A 19 -5.11 -6.63 -2.66
N GLU A 20 -4.78 -7.76 -2.02
CA GLU A 20 -5.75 -8.81 -1.68
C GLU A 20 -6.83 -8.32 -0.71
N LEU A 21 -6.45 -7.58 0.34
CA LEU A 21 -7.39 -6.96 1.28
C LEU A 21 -8.37 -6.00 0.57
N LEU A 22 -7.88 -5.29 -0.44
CA LEU A 22 -8.67 -4.38 -1.27
C LEU A 22 -9.38 -5.07 -2.45
N HIS A 23 -9.28 -6.40 -2.57
CA HIS A 23 -9.84 -7.20 -3.66
C HIS A 23 -9.48 -6.64 -5.05
N MET A 24 -8.23 -6.18 -5.21
CA MET A 24 -7.74 -5.62 -6.46
C MET A 24 -6.42 -6.24 -6.87
N ARG A 25 -6.06 -6.09 -8.15
CA ARG A 25 -4.76 -6.52 -8.63
C ARG A 25 -3.65 -5.70 -7.98
N ARG A 26 -2.55 -6.37 -7.61
CA ARG A 26 -1.32 -5.74 -7.11
C ARG A 26 -0.85 -4.59 -8.01
N THR A 27 -0.91 -4.81 -9.33
CA THR A 27 -0.52 -3.80 -10.33
C THR A 27 -1.41 -2.55 -10.25
N THR A 28 -2.73 -2.72 -10.14
CA THR A 28 -3.67 -1.60 -9.96
C THR A 28 -3.41 -0.83 -8.67
N LEU A 29 -3.09 -1.53 -7.59
CA LEU A 29 -2.72 -0.89 -6.33
C LEU A 29 -1.46 -0.04 -6.49
N VAL A 30 -0.40 -0.59 -7.12
CA VAL A 30 0.87 0.11 -7.37
C VAL A 30 0.68 1.35 -8.25
N GLU A 31 -0.11 1.25 -9.32
CA GLU A 31 -0.42 2.39 -10.21
C GLU A 31 -1.14 3.51 -9.44
N LYS A 32 -2.13 3.17 -8.60
CA LYS A 32 -2.77 4.15 -7.72
C LYS A 32 -1.78 4.72 -6.71
N MET A 33 -0.95 3.90 -6.08
CA MET A 33 0.05 4.35 -5.11
C MET A 33 1.01 5.36 -5.74
N ARG A 34 1.51 5.10 -6.95
CA ARG A 34 2.35 6.05 -7.70
C ARG A 34 1.60 7.33 -8.06
N LYS A 35 0.38 7.23 -8.58
CA LYS A 35 -0.45 8.38 -8.95
C LYS A 35 -0.77 9.29 -7.77
N TYR A 36 -0.95 8.72 -6.58
CA TYR A 36 -1.27 9.45 -5.36
C TYR A 36 -0.05 9.70 -4.46
N GLN A 37 1.17 9.42 -4.95
CA GLN A 37 2.43 9.57 -4.20
C GLN A 37 2.38 8.89 -2.81
N ILE A 38 1.74 7.72 -2.74
CA ILE A 38 1.62 6.92 -1.52
C ILE A 38 2.91 6.11 -1.37
N SER A 39 3.79 6.57 -0.48
CA SER A 39 4.96 5.82 -0.05
C SER A 39 4.57 4.84 1.05
N ARG A 40 5.22 3.67 1.06
CA ARG A 40 5.05 2.70 2.15
C ARG A 40 5.61 3.33 3.44
N PRO A 41 4.92 3.23 4.58
CA PRO A 41 5.41 3.78 5.84
C PRO A 41 6.66 3.06 6.42
N ASN A 42 7.24 2.09 5.71
CA ASN A 42 8.39 1.29 6.18
C ASN A 42 9.71 1.65 5.45
N GLU A 43 10.00 2.93 5.26
CA GLU A 43 11.36 3.37 4.85
C GLU A 43 11.79 4.63 5.59
N THR A 44 11.29 4.85 6.82
CA THR A 44 11.70 6.01 7.63
C THR A 44 11.87 5.70 9.13
N ALA A 45 11.96 4.42 9.52
CA ALA A 45 12.20 4.06 10.91
C ALA A 45 13.25 2.95 11.07
N ALA A 46 14.52 3.27 10.77
CA ALA A 46 15.73 2.85 11.51
C ALA A 46 17.02 3.22 10.72
N PRO A 47 17.91 4.08 11.24
CA PRO A 47 19.34 3.77 11.27
C PRO A 47 19.65 2.69 12.31
#